data_AF-A0A2G3NP32-F1
#
_entry.id   AF-A0A2G3NP32-F1
#
_cell.length_a   1.000
_cell.length_b   1.000
_cell.length_c   1.000
_cell.angle_alpha   90.00
_cell.angle_beta   90.00
_cell.angle_gamma   90.00
#
_symmetry.space_group_name_H-M   'P 1'
#
loop_
_entity.id
_entity.type
_entity.pdbx_description
1 polymer ?
#
loop_
_entity_poly.entity_id
_entity_poly.type
_entity_poly.pdbx_seq_one_letter_code
_entity_poly.pdbx_strand_id
1 'polypeptide(L)' 'MEQLKNTTELIGLKDKNIKIKTVFKADTHITIEASLDYQPPLCPHCKSQMSKYDFQRASTIPILDVQGIPTVFKLKKRR' A
#
# COMPACT_ATOMS: atom_id res chain seq x y z
N MET A 1 -7.48 5.66 18.74
CA MET A 1 -6.78 5.12 17.56
C MET A 1 -6.02 3.89 17.99
N GLU A 2 -6.42 2.72 17.51
CA GLU A 2 -5.75 1.46 17.82
C GLU A 2 -4.90 1.02 16.63
N GLN A 3 -3.68 0.56 16.91
CA GLN A 3 -2.78 0.02 15.89
C GLN A 3 -2.98 -1.50 15.77
N LEU A 4 -3.45 -1.95 14.62
CA LEU A 4 -3.69 -3.37 14.34
C LEU A 4 -2.40 -4.00 13.81
N LYS A 5 -1.97 -5.13 14.42
CA LYS A 5 -0.71 -5.80 14.08
C LYS A 5 -0.82 -6.84 12.95
N ASN A 6 -2.03 -7.38 12.68
CA ASN A 6 -2.23 -8.53 11.78
C ASN A 6 -3.32 -8.25 10.72
N THR A 7 -3.14 -7.23 9.89
CA THR A 7 -4.22 -6.71 9.03
C THR A 7 -4.17 -7.16 7.57
N THR A 8 -3.10 -7.84 7.14
CA THR A 8 -2.95 -8.30 5.74
C THR A 8 -4.06 -9.26 5.31
N GLU A 9 -4.62 -10.04 6.25
CA GLU A 9 -5.74 -10.95 5.96
C GLU A 9 -7.10 -10.22 5.90
N LEU A 10 -7.27 -9.12 6.64
CA LEU A 10 -8.55 -8.42 6.79
C LEU A 10 -9.04 -7.73 5.52
N ILE A 11 -8.12 -7.30 4.64
CA ILE A 11 -8.46 -6.50 3.44
C ILE A 11 -8.46 -7.38 2.17
N GLY A 12 -8.07 -8.66 2.28
CA GLY A 12 -7.96 -9.56 1.13
C GLY A 12 -6.89 -9.18 0.10
N LEU A 13 -6.01 -8.23 0.43
CA LEU A 13 -4.93 -7.73 -0.43
C LEU A 13 -3.80 -8.77 -0.49
N LYS A 14 -3.85 -9.66 -1.49
CA LYS A 14 -2.87 -10.75 -1.70
C LYS A 14 -1.64 -10.36 -2.54
N ASP A 15 -1.43 -9.08 -2.79
CA ASP A 15 -0.31 -8.64 -3.62
C ASP A 15 1.03 -8.78 -2.87
N LYS A 16 1.95 -9.58 -3.44
CA LYS A 16 3.28 -9.85 -2.86
C LYS A 16 4.18 -8.62 -2.82
N ASN A 17 3.89 -7.61 -3.64
CA ASN A 17 4.64 -6.37 -3.74
C ASN A 17 4.10 -5.31 -2.78
N ILE A 18 2.97 -5.53 -2.10
CA ILE A 18 2.39 -4.59 -1.13
C ILE A 18 2.72 -5.05 0.28
N LYS A 19 3.54 -4.28 0.99
CA LYS A 19 3.90 -4.51 2.39
C LYS A 19 3.18 -3.51 3.28
N ILE A 20 2.21 -3.98 4.07
CA ILE A 20 1.54 -3.15 5.08
C ILE A 20 2.55 -2.77 6.16
N LYS A 21 2.62 -1.48 6.49
CA LYS A 21 3.47 -0.94 7.55
C LYS A 21 2.68 -0.78 8.84
N THR A 22 1.54 -0.12 8.75
CA THR A 22 0.71 0.23 9.90
C THR A 22 -0.76 0.25 9.49
N VAL A 23 -1.62 -0.11 10.42
CA VAL A 23 -3.07 0.06 10.27
C VAL A 23 -3.59 0.75 11.51
N PHE A 24 -4.30 1.84 11.28
CA PHE A 24 -4.96 2.64 12.29
C PHE A 24 -6.47 2.45 12.15
N LYS A 25 -7.09 1.95 13.20
CA LYS A 25 -8.55 1.94 13.31
C LYS A 25 -8.99 3.22 14.02
N ALA A 26 -9.76 4.05 13.33
CA ALA A 26 -10.53 5.14 13.91
C ALA A 26 -12.00 4.71 14.04
N ASP A 27 -12.79 5.49 14.77
CA ASP A 27 -14.20 5.16 15.02
C ASP A 27 -15.03 5.24 13.73
N THR A 28 -14.62 6.07 12.77
CA THR A 28 -15.35 6.32 11.52
C THR A 28 -14.76 5.63 10.29
N HIS A 29 -13.48 5.26 10.31
CA HIS A 29 -12.78 4.69 9.16
C HIS A 29 -11.52 3.95 9.59
N ILE A 30 -11.03 3.10 8.70
CA ILE A 30 -9.74 2.41 8.87
C ILE A 30 -8.73 3.06 7.94
N THR A 31 -7.56 3.42 8.43
CA THR A 31 -6.44 3.88 7.61
C THR A 31 -5.36 2.82 7.57
N ILE A 32 -4.94 2.42 6.38
CA ILE A 32 -3.86 1.47 6.16
C ILE A 32 -2.73 2.19 5.45
N GLU A 33 -1.54 2.17 6.03
CA GLU A 33 -0.33 2.60 5.37
C GLU A 33 0.44 1.38 4.89
N ALA A 34 0.69 1.33 3.59
CA ALA A 34 1.42 0.26 2.96
C ALA A 34 2.49 0.81 2.02
N SER A 35 3.44 -0.07 1.70
CA SER A 35 4.50 0.24 0.77
C SER A 35 4.61 -0.72 -0.38
N LEU A 36 4.86 -0.17 -1.57
CA LEU A 36 5.11 -0.93 -2.79
C LEU A 36 6.60 -1.28 -2.88
N ASP A 37 6.87 -2.58 -2.83
CA ASP A 37 8.18 -3.22 -2.91
C ASP A 37 8.25 -4.11 -4.16
N TYR A 38 8.09 -3.51 -5.34
CA TYR A 38 8.35 -4.19 -6.62
C TYR A 38 9.80 -3.99 -7.05
N GLN A 39 10.42 -5.00 -7.68
CA GLN A 39 11.72 -4.77 -8.32
C GLN A 39 11.54 -3.91 -9.58
N PRO A 40 12.30 -2.83 -9.76
CA PRO A 40 12.24 -2.05 -10.99
C PRO A 40 12.65 -2.93 -12.18
N PRO A 41 11.94 -2.85 -13.31
CA PRO A 41 12.34 -3.57 -14.52
C PRO A 41 13.68 -3.04 -15.04
N LEU A 42 14.40 -3.91 -15.76
CA LEU A 42 15.59 -3.51 -16.49
C LEU A 42 15.20 -2.71 -17.73
N CYS A 43 15.99 -1.69 -18.04
CA CYS A 43 15.84 -0.91 -19.25
C CYS A 43 16.09 -1.81 -20.48
N PRO A 44 15.13 -1.97 -21.41
CA PRO A 44 15.32 -2.83 -22.58
C PRO A 44 16.46 -2.34 -23.49
N HIS A 45 16.73 -1.04 -23.51
CA HIS A 45 17.79 -0.45 -24.33
C HIS A 45 19.15 -0.42 -23.61
N CYS A 46 19.15 -0.05 -22.34
CA CYS A 46 20.35 0.27 -21.58
C CYS A 46 20.82 -0.86 -20.64
N LYS A 47 20.01 -1.92 -20.46
CA LYS A 47 20.23 -3.07 -19.54
C LYS A 47 20.56 -2.68 -18.09
N SER A 48 20.51 -1.40 -17.77
CA SER A 48 20.64 -0.84 -16.44
C SER A 48 19.31 -0.89 -15.72
N GLN A 49 19.38 -0.89 -14.39
CA GLN A 49 18.19 -0.78 -13.55
C GLN A 49 17.57 0.59 -13.79
N MET A 50 16.32 0.63 -14.27
CA MET A 50 15.66 1.90 -14.52
C MET A 50 15.46 2.65 -13.20
N SER A 51 15.80 3.95 -13.18
CA SER A 51 15.21 4.86 -12.20
C SER A 51 13.70 4.82 -12.42
N LYS A 52 13.03 4.38 -11.37
CA LYS A 52 11.69 3.81 -11.41
C LYS A 52 10.67 4.93 -11.71
N TYR A 53 9.64 4.66 -12.52
CA TYR A 53 8.48 5.57 -12.63
C TYR A 53 7.78 5.58 -11.27
N ASP A 54 8.02 6.65 -10.52
CA ASP A 54 7.60 6.74 -9.13
C ASP A 54 6.33 7.55 -9.00
N PHE A 55 5.40 7.03 -8.22
CA PHE A 55 4.45 7.89 -7.52
C PHE A 55 5.28 8.80 -6.61
N GLN A 56 5.53 10.02 -7.05
CA GLN A 56 6.24 11.03 -6.25
C GLN A 56 5.47 11.40 -4.97
N ARG A 57 4.16 11.13 -4.96
CA ARG A 57 3.25 11.36 -3.83
C ARG A 57 2.59 10.07 -3.39
N ALA A 58 2.26 9.99 -2.11
CA ALA A 58 1.47 8.88 -1.60
C ALA A 58 0.09 8.89 -2.28
N SER A 59 -0.33 7.75 -2.82
CA SER A 59 -1.66 7.60 -3.40
C SER A 59 -2.64 7.23 -2.30
N THR A 60 -3.72 8.00 -2.17
CA THR A 60 -4.83 7.72 -1.26
C THR A 60 -5.95 7.09 -2.06
N ILE A 61 -6.28 5.83 -1.78
CA ILE A 61 -7.34 5.10 -2.48
C ILE A 61 -8.44 4.80 -1.45
N PRO A 62 -9.66 5.31 -1.64
CA PRO A 62 -10.79 4.88 -0.83
C PRO A 62 -11.18 3.45 -1.25
N ILE A 63 -11.14 2.53 -0.30
CA ILE A 63 -11.63 1.16 -0.43
C ILE A 63 -12.91 1.08 0.40
N LEU A 64 -14.03 0.77 -0.26
CA LEU A 64 -15.24 0.35 0.42
C LEU A 64 -15.03 -1.12 0.77
N ASP A 65 -14.53 -1.38 1.98
CA ASP A 65 -14.22 -2.74 2.41
C ASP A 65 -15.48 -3.49 2.89
N VAL A 66 -15.41 -4.81 2.86
CA VAL A 66 -16.52 -5.82 2.85
C VAL A 66 -17.49 -5.76 4.06
N GLN A 67 -17.22 -4.93 5.06
CA GLN A 67 -18.04 -4.75 6.28
C GLN A 67 -18.78 -3.39 6.34
N GLY A 68 -18.71 -2.57 5.28
CA GLY A 68 -19.38 -1.27 5.23
C GLY A 68 -18.64 -0.14 5.95
N ILE A 69 -17.42 -0.39 6.43
CA ILE A 69 -16.56 0.63 7.05
C ILE A 69 -15.69 1.24 5.95
N PRO A 70 -15.67 2.58 5.79
CA PRO A 70 -14.81 3.22 4.81
C PRO A 70 -13.35 3.00 5.19
N THR A 71 -12.56 2.55 4.22
CA THR A 71 -11.15 2.24 4.41
C THR A 71 -10.32 3.14 3.51
N VAL A 72 -9.30 3.78 4.07
CA VAL A 72 -8.38 4.66 3.36
C VAL A 72 -7.04 3.95 3.21
N PHE A 73 -6.68 3.64 1.98
CA PHE A 73 -5.43 2.96 1.66
C PHE A 73 -4.38 3.97 1.19
N LYS A 74 -3.34 4.17 2.00
CA LYS A 74 -2.21 5.06 1.71
C LYS A 74 -1.03 4.23 1.23
N LEU A 75 -0.71 4.37 -0.04
CA LEU A 75 0.43 3.71 -0.68
C LEU A 75 1.61 4.65 -0.80
N LYS A 76 2.75 4.26 -0.21
CA LYS A 76 4.06 4.91 -0.45
C LYS A 76 5.04 3.94 -1.09
N LYS A 77 5.84 4.36 -2.05
CA LYS A 77 6.96 3.52 -2.49
C LYS A 77 8.00 3.37 -1.37
N ARG A 78 8.67 2.20 -1.32
CA ARG A 78 9.92 2.05 -0.57
C ARG A 78 10.99 2.97 -1.22
N ARG A 79 11.59 3.86 -0.41
CA ARG A 79 12.76 4.66 -0.83
C ARG A 79 13.97 3.75 -0.95
#